data_AF-A0AAW4XUR9-F1
#
_entry.id   AF-A0AAW4XUR9-F1
#
_cell.length_a   1.000
_cell.length_b   1.000
_cell.length_c   1.000
_cell.angle_alpha   90.00
_cell.angle_beta   90.00
_cell.angle_gamma   90.00
#
_symmetry.space_group_name_H-M   'P 1'
#
loop_
_entity.id
_entity.type
_entity.pdbx_description
1 polymer ?
#
loop_
_entity_poly.entity_id
_entity_poly.type
_entity_poly.pdbx_seq_one_letter_code
_entity_poly.pdbx_strand_id
1 'polypeptide(L)'
;MPLRRSFLLSCAAAVLAGCASEPPQPDAEPSLAHASLPVQLLMTEGFVPVHRALAGQLMIPTQIRAEPGYGAPHVVVQELMQYLQQARCVDLVLAPRPVLQLLQAHGLVRQGRLYDVVRSPLIAIVQAGRPLPVLKDTEDAKQMLEAARSIAYPSADGSDFIEQKLFPELDLNAKVLPKSIKVFGPQVAQLVARGDAELGLLLRSELPRSAEVQVVGKIPHPLAYEAVYSAGIAGQACSTAGAQLLARFYQREAAMHDWSGSGWEPVAGVSQPPAPPVEHLDPAEYQP
;
A
#
# COMPACT_ATOMS: atom_id res chain seq x y z
N MET A 1 -31.49 -26.12 -82.42
CA MET A 1 -32.34 -25.62 -81.33
C MET A 1 -31.63 -25.85 -80.00
N PRO A 2 -30.89 -24.88 -79.45
CA PRO A 2 -30.12 -25.09 -78.23
C PRO A 2 -30.91 -24.70 -76.98
N LEU A 3 -30.87 -25.59 -75.98
CA LEU A 3 -31.44 -25.40 -74.65
C LEU A 3 -30.65 -24.35 -73.85
N ARG A 4 -31.39 -23.40 -73.27
CA ARG A 4 -30.95 -22.48 -72.20
C ARG A 4 -30.40 -23.27 -71.00
N ARG A 5 -29.22 -22.90 -70.50
CA ARG A 5 -28.82 -23.16 -69.11
C ARG A 5 -28.39 -21.83 -68.47
N SER A 6 -29.15 -21.45 -67.45
CA SER A 6 -29.02 -20.22 -66.70
C SER A 6 -27.82 -20.25 -65.76
N PHE A 7 -27.13 -19.11 -65.70
CA PHE A 7 -26.13 -18.77 -64.69
C PHE A 7 -26.78 -18.64 -63.30
N LEU A 8 -26.14 -19.21 -62.28
CA LEU A 8 -26.27 -18.79 -60.89
C LEU A 8 -24.86 -18.55 -60.35
N LEU A 9 -24.47 -17.28 -60.24
CA LEU A 9 -23.32 -16.85 -59.46
C LEU A 9 -23.64 -17.04 -57.98
N SER A 10 -22.86 -17.87 -57.29
CA SER A 10 -22.85 -17.94 -55.83
C SER A 10 -21.79 -16.96 -55.30
N CYS A 11 -22.23 -15.87 -54.66
CA CYS A 11 -21.34 -15.00 -53.88
C CYS A 11 -21.09 -15.65 -52.50
N ALA A 12 -19.90 -16.21 -52.30
CA ALA A 12 -19.43 -16.59 -50.98
C ALA A 12 -18.91 -15.34 -50.25
N ALA A 13 -19.63 -14.87 -49.23
CA ALA A 13 -19.13 -13.87 -48.30
C ALA A 13 -18.22 -14.55 -47.27
N ALA A 14 -16.92 -14.26 -47.34
CA ALA A 14 -15.95 -14.68 -46.33
C ALA A 14 -16.09 -13.77 -45.09
N VAL A 15 -16.55 -14.33 -43.97
CA VAL A 15 -16.51 -13.67 -42.67
C VAL A 15 -15.10 -13.85 -42.11
N LEU A 16 -14.31 -12.78 -42.08
CA LEU A 16 -13.05 -12.72 -41.35
C LEU A 16 -13.37 -12.66 -39.85
N ALA A 17 -13.25 -13.79 -39.16
CA ALA A 17 -13.25 -13.85 -37.71
C ALA A 17 -11.95 -13.21 -37.19
N GLY A 18 -12.00 -11.92 -36.89
CA GLY A 18 -10.95 -11.26 -36.11
C GLY A 18 -11.02 -11.76 -34.66
N CYS A 19 -9.94 -12.37 -34.19
CA CYS A 19 -9.75 -12.66 -32.76
C CYS A 19 -9.61 -11.33 -32.00
N ALA A 20 -10.73 -10.70 -31.67
CA ALA A 20 -10.75 -9.70 -30.62
C ALA A 20 -10.56 -10.44 -29.29
N SER A 21 -9.38 -10.33 -28.69
CA SER A 21 -9.17 -10.76 -27.32
C SER A 21 -10.08 -9.94 -26.42
N GLU A 22 -11.03 -10.60 -25.76
CA GLU A 22 -11.91 -10.02 -24.75
C GLU A 22 -11.04 -9.33 -23.68
N PRO A 23 -11.39 -8.11 -23.22
CA PRO A 23 -10.70 -7.49 -22.11
C PRO A 23 -10.72 -8.44 -20.90
N PRO A 24 -9.67 -8.48 -20.07
CA PRO A 24 -9.63 -9.36 -18.91
C PRO A 24 -10.87 -9.12 -18.06
N GLN A 25 -11.75 -10.13 -17.98
CA GLN A 25 -12.92 -10.05 -17.13
C GLN A 25 -12.44 -9.81 -15.69
N PRO A 26 -13.04 -8.87 -14.94
CA PRO A 26 -12.73 -8.72 -13.53
C PRO A 26 -12.97 -10.08 -12.86
N ASP A 27 -11.97 -10.59 -12.10
CA ASP A 27 -12.06 -11.93 -11.51
C ASP A 27 -13.44 -12.12 -10.88
N ALA A 28 -14.15 -13.18 -11.28
CA ALA A 28 -15.47 -13.52 -10.74
C ALA A 28 -15.43 -13.46 -9.21
N GLU A 29 -16.46 -12.90 -8.58
CA GLU A 29 -16.48 -12.76 -7.13
C GLU A 29 -16.30 -14.14 -6.47
N PRO A 30 -15.22 -14.34 -5.69
CA PRO A 30 -14.98 -15.60 -5.03
C PRO A 30 -16.10 -15.85 -4.00
N SER A 31 -16.65 -17.06 -3.96
CA SER A 31 -17.68 -17.44 -2.99
C SER A 31 -17.05 -18.08 -1.76
N LEU A 32 -17.59 -17.75 -0.57
CA LEU A 32 -17.23 -18.41 0.69
C LEU A 32 -17.45 -19.93 0.64
N ALA A 33 -18.39 -20.40 -0.18
CA ALA A 33 -18.66 -21.84 -0.35
C ALA A 33 -17.46 -22.62 -0.93
N HIS A 34 -16.52 -21.93 -1.59
CA HIS A 34 -15.32 -22.53 -2.16
C HIS A 34 -14.06 -22.25 -1.31
N ALA A 35 -14.21 -21.60 -0.16
CA ALA A 35 -13.09 -21.28 0.71
C ALA A 35 -12.87 -22.41 1.73
N SER A 36 -11.64 -22.95 1.80
CA SER A 36 -11.19 -23.65 2.99
C SER A 36 -10.92 -22.64 4.10
N LEU A 37 -11.40 -22.92 5.31
CA LEU A 37 -11.31 -22.05 6.49
C LEU A 37 -10.64 -22.80 7.66
N PRO A 38 -9.96 -22.09 8.58
CA PRO A 38 -9.70 -20.65 8.54
C PRO A 38 -8.65 -20.28 7.49
N VAL A 39 -8.77 -19.07 6.92
CA VAL A 39 -7.76 -18.51 6.01
C VAL A 39 -6.47 -18.27 6.79
N GLN A 40 -5.34 -18.77 6.29
CA GLN A 40 -4.02 -18.62 6.91
C GLN A 40 -3.39 -17.29 6.46
N LEU A 41 -3.38 -16.31 7.36
CA LEU A 41 -2.90 -14.96 7.10
C LEU A 41 -1.51 -14.75 7.68
N LEU A 42 -0.55 -14.39 6.83
CA LEU A 42 0.76 -13.89 7.23
C LEU A 42 0.77 -12.36 7.07
N MET A 43 1.24 -11.61 8.06
CA MET A 43 1.43 -10.16 7.93
C MET A 43 2.75 -9.70 8.53
N THR A 44 3.35 -8.66 7.95
CA THR A 44 4.46 -7.93 8.60
C THR A 44 3.93 -7.08 9.76
N GLU A 45 4.72 -6.86 10.81
CA GLU A 45 4.31 -6.02 11.97
C GLU A 45 3.81 -4.62 11.59
N GLY A 46 4.35 -4.00 10.54
CA GLY A 46 3.86 -2.70 10.03
C GLY A 46 2.37 -2.70 9.61
N PHE A 47 1.80 -3.86 9.30
CA PHE A 47 0.39 -4.01 8.92
C PHE A 47 -0.53 -4.19 10.15
N VAL A 48 0.01 -4.54 11.33
CA VAL A 48 -0.80 -4.85 12.53
C VAL A 48 -1.75 -3.70 12.91
N PRO A 49 -1.35 -2.40 12.89
CA PRO A 49 -2.27 -1.31 13.18
C PRO A 49 -3.44 -1.22 12.19
N VAL A 50 -3.18 -1.47 10.91
CA VAL A 50 -4.19 -1.48 9.84
C VAL A 50 -5.16 -2.64 10.08
N HIS A 51 -4.64 -3.84 10.33
CA HIS A 51 -5.50 -4.98 10.64
C HIS A 51 -6.37 -4.73 11.87
N ARG A 52 -5.81 -4.21 12.96
CA ARG A 52 -6.56 -3.92 14.18
C ARG A 52 -7.71 -2.93 13.94
N ALA A 53 -7.49 -1.91 13.11
CA ALA A 53 -8.51 -0.93 12.77
C ALA A 53 -9.70 -1.53 12.00
N LEU A 54 -9.45 -2.57 11.21
CA LEU A 54 -10.45 -3.21 10.33
C LEU A 54 -10.99 -4.53 10.89
N ALA A 55 -10.34 -5.12 11.91
CA ALA A 55 -10.65 -6.45 12.42
C ALA A 55 -12.09 -6.60 12.92
N GLY A 56 -12.71 -5.52 13.43
CA GLY A 56 -14.11 -5.54 13.88
C GLY A 56 -15.14 -5.79 12.77
N GLN A 57 -14.76 -5.61 11.50
CA GLN A 57 -15.60 -5.86 10.33
C GLN A 57 -15.33 -7.24 9.70
N LEU A 58 -14.30 -7.96 10.17
CA LEU A 58 -13.85 -9.20 9.57
C LEU A 58 -14.80 -10.36 9.91
N MET A 59 -15.50 -10.85 8.89
CA MET A 59 -16.44 -11.98 9.01
C MET A 59 -15.85 -13.32 8.55
N ILE A 60 -14.61 -13.32 8.04
CA ILE A 60 -13.95 -14.52 7.52
C ILE A 60 -13.09 -15.13 8.65
N PRO A 61 -13.35 -16.39 9.07
CA PRO A 61 -12.48 -17.07 10.02
C PRO A 61 -11.04 -17.08 9.52
N THR A 62 -10.14 -16.48 10.29
CA THR A 62 -8.75 -16.23 9.90
C THR A 62 -7.81 -16.65 11.02
N GLN A 63 -6.77 -17.39 10.67
CA GLN A 63 -5.66 -17.69 11.57
C GLN A 63 -4.49 -16.77 11.21
N ILE A 64 -4.09 -15.93 12.15
CA ILE A 64 -3.16 -14.83 11.89
C ILE A 64 -1.80 -15.15 12.48
N ARG A 65 -0.76 -14.94 11.68
CA ARG A 65 0.62 -14.88 12.10
C ARG A 65 1.21 -13.53 11.69
N ALA A 66 1.73 -12.81 12.68
CA ALA A 66 2.51 -11.61 12.44
C ALA A 66 4.00 -11.98 12.54
N GLU A 67 4.78 -11.59 11.55
CA GLU A 67 6.24 -11.67 11.55
C GLU A 67 6.83 -10.27 11.64
N PRO A 68 8.03 -10.12 12.24
CA PRO A 68 8.82 -8.92 12.05
C PRO A 68 8.93 -8.57 10.57
N GLY A 69 8.90 -7.28 10.26
CA GLY A 69 8.98 -6.77 8.89
C GLY A 69 9.82 -5.51 8.84
N TYR A 70 10.91 -5.51 9.60
CA TYR A 70 11.75 -4.35 9.78
C TYR A 70 12.96 -4.42 8.86
N GLY A 71 13.21 -3.34 8.13
CA GLY A 71 14.40 -3.19 7.29
C GLY A 71 14.05 -2.96 5.83
N ALA A 72 15.08 -2.89 5.00
CA ALA A 72 14.92 -2.79 3.56
C ALA A 72 14.14 -3.99 3.01
N PRO A 73 13.39 -3.85 1.90
CA PRO A 73 12.53 -4.92 1.38
C PRO A 73 13.21 -6.27 1.19
N HIS A 74 14.49 -6.28 0.79
CA HIS A 74 15.25 -7.51 0.60
C HIS A 74 15.53 -8.26 1.91
N VAL A 75 15.70 -7.56 3.03
CA VAL A 75 15.87 -8.17 4.36
C VAL A 75 14.56 -8.82 4.79
N VAL A 76 13.45 -8.08 4.68
CA VAL A 76 12.11 -8.59 5.02
C VAL A 76 11.75 -9.80 4.14
N VAL A 77 12.09 -9.76 2.85
CA VAL A 77 11.89 -10.92 1.96
C VAL A 77 12.67 -12.13 2.45
N GLN A 78 13.93 -12.02 2.86
CA GLN A 78 14.70 -13.19 3.35
C GLN A 78 14.02 -13.86 4.55
N GLU A 79 13.50 -13.07 5.49
CA GLU A 79 12.77 -13.56 6.67
C GLU A 79 11.47 -14.26 6.27
N LEU A 80 10.63 -13.59 5.47
CA LEU A 80 9.35 -14.15 5.02
C LEU A 80 9.54 -15.38 4.12
N MET A 81 10.58 -15.40 3.27
CA MET A 81 10.92 -16.54 2.43
C MET A 81 11.21 -17.78 3.28
N GLN A 82 12.03 -17.65 4.32
CA GLN A 82 12.37 -18.76 5.21
C GLN A 82 11.11 -19.38 5.82
N TYR A 83 10.19 -18.54 6.30
CA TYR A 83 8.92 -19.00 6.85
C TYR A 83 8.02 -19.63 5.78
N LEU A 84 7.78 -18.94 4.66
CA LEU A 84 6.89 -19.39 3.60
C LEU A 84 7.32 -20.75 3.04
N GLN A 85 8.62 -20.98 2.82
CA GLN A 85 9.14 -22.25 2.32
C GLN A 85 8.94 -23.44 3.28
N GLN A 86 8.85 -23.18 4.58
CA GLN A 86 8.65 -24.22 5.60
C GLN A 86 7.17 -24.40 5.97
N ALA A 87 6.37 -23.36 5.80
CA ALA A 87 4.97 -23.38 6.17
C ALA A 87 4.20 -24.35 5.27
N ARG A 88 3.39 -25.22 5.88
CA ARG A 88 2.50 -26.13 5.15
C ARG A 88 1.41 -25.38 4.39
N CYS A 89 0.97 -24.24 4.92
CA CYS A 89 -0.14 -23.48 4.40
C CYS A 89 -0.02 -22.01 4.80
N VAL A 90 -0.02 -21.12 3.81
CA VAL A 90 -0.25 -19.67 3.96
C VAL A 90 -1.10 -19.29 2.77
N ASP A 91 -2.20 -18.57 2.99
CA ASP A 91 -3.17 -18.21 1.95
C ASP A 91 -2.95 -16.79 1.46
N LEU A 92 -2.76 -15.85 2.39
CA LEU A 92 -2.62 -14.43 2.11
C LEU A 92 -1.44 -13.84 2.87
N VAL A 93 -0.66 -12.98 2.20
CA VAL A 93 0.45 -12.22 2.78
C VAL A 93 0.11 -10.73 2.73
N LEU A 94 0.20 -10.04 3.87
CA LEU A 94 0.05 -8.59 4.00
C LEU A 94 1.39 -7.95 4.34
N ALA A 95 1.92 -7.15 3.42
CA ALA A 95 3.26 -6.58 3.53
C ALA A 95 3.40 -5.31 2.67
N PRO A 96 4.50 -4.55 2.80
CA PRO A 96 4.83 -3.50 1.85
C PRO A 96 4.83 -4.03 0.41
N ARG A 97 4.28 -3.27 -0.53
CA ARG A 97 4.15 -3.68 -1.94
C ARG A 97 5.48 -4.14 -2.56
N PRO A 98 6.64 -3.49 -2.32
CA PRO A 98 7.92 -3.97 -2.84
C PRO A 98 8.33 -5.35 -2.30
N VAL A 99 8.02 -5.65 -1.04
CA VAL A 99 8.25 -6.99 -0.43
C VAL A 99 7.43 -8.04 -1.17
N LEU A 100 6.15 -7.76 -1.44
CA LEU A 100 5.29 -8.69 -2.18
C LEU A 100 5.76 -8.90 -3.63
N GLN A 101 6.26 -7.84 -4.29
CA GLN A 101 6.82 -7.94 -5.64
C GLN A 101 8.08 -8.82 -5.69
N LEU A 102 8.96 -8.69 -4.69
CA LEU A 102 10.12 -9.57 -4.54
C LEU A 102 9.69 -11.02 -4.27
N LEU A 103 8.69 -11.24 -3.39
CA LEU A 103 8.13 -12.57 -3.16
C LEU A 103 7.46 -13.16 -4.41
N GLN A 104 6.86 -12.33 -5.27
CA GLN A 104 6.37 -12.75 -6.59
C GLN A 104 7.53 -13.22 -7.48
N ALA A 105 8.63 -12.47 -7.53
CA ALA A 105 9.82 -12.86 -8.29
C ALA A 105 10.41 -14.21 -7.83
N HIS A 106 10.24 -14.55 -6.55
CA HIS A 106 10.62 -15.85 -5.98
C HIS A 106 9.54 -16.95 -6.08
N GLY A 107 8.37 -16.65 -6.67
CA GLY A 107 7.26 -17.61 -6.81
C GLY A 107 6.52 -17.94 -5.51
N LEU A 108 6.80 -17.21 -4.42
CA LEU A 108 6.20 -17.44 -3.10
C LEU A 108 4.90 -16.66 -2.90
N VAL A 109 4.71 -15.59 -3.68
CA VAL A 109 3.42 -14.91 -3.90
C VAL A 109 3.04 -15.10 -5.37
N ARG A 110 1.75 -15.30 -5.64
CA ARG A 110 1.26 -15.52 -7.01
C ARG A 110 1.49 -14.29 -7.87
N GLN A 111 1.86 -14.54 -9.12
CA GLN A 111 1.97 -13.50 -10.14
C GLN A 111 0.61 -12.82 -10.40
N GLY A 112 0.65 -11.56 -10.80
CA GLY A 112 -0.54 -10.78 -11.11
C GLY A 112 -0.91 -9.79 -10.01
N ARG A 113 -2.21 -9.65 -9.74
CA ARG A 113 -2.77 -8.58 -8.91
C ARG A 113 -2.29 -8.64 -7.47
N LEU A 114 -1.71 -7.55 -7.00
CA LEU A 114 -1.60 -7.19 -5.59
C LEU A 114 -2.74 -6.23 -5.23
N TYR A 115 -3.36 -6.42 -4.07
CA TYR A 115 -4.48 -5.62 -3.61
C TYR A 115 -3.95 -4.53 -2.70
N ASP A 116 -3.80 -3.31 -3.21
CA ASP A 116 -3.38 -2.18 -2.39
C ASP A 116 -4.46 -1.86 -1.36
N VAL A 117 -4.04 -1.69 -0.10
CA VAL A 117 -4.94 -1.54 1.04
C VAL A 117 -4.85 -0.13 1.61
N VAL A 118 -3.65 0.26 2.06
CA VAL A 118 -3.39 1.60 2.58
C VAL A 118 -2.04 2.10 2.10
N ARG A 119 -1.82 3.41 2.21
CA ARG A 119 -0.54 4.04 2.00
C ARG A 119 -0.18 4.95 3.17
N SER A 120 1.12 5.19 3.35
CA SER A 120 1.64 6.13 4.34
C SER A 120 2.66 7.06 3.68
N PRO A 121 2.43 8.38 3.67
CA PRO A 121 3.35 9.32 3.04
C PRO A 121 4.60 9.54 3.90
N LEU A 122 5.75 9.75 3.23
CA LEU A 122 6.94 10.30 3.87
C LEU A 122 6.70 11.76 4.24
N ILE A 123 6.94 12.09 5.50
CA ILE A 123 6.79 13.44 6.05
C ILE A 123 8.09 13.94 6.67
N ALA A 124 8.22 15.26 6.72
CA ALA A 124 9.21 15.94 7.53
C ALA A 124 8.59 16.40 8.86
N ILE A 125 9.36 16.28 9.94
CA ILE A 125 8.99 16.72 11.29
C ILE A 125 10.11 17.52 11.93
N VAL A 126 9.74 18.40 12.86
CA VAL A 126 10.66 19.13 13.75
C VAL A 126 10.14 19.07 15.19
N GLN A 127 10.97 19.40 16.16
CA GLN A 127 10.57 19.50 17.56
C GLN A 127 9.40 20.50 17.73
N ALA A 128 8.46 20.20 18.64
CA ALA A 128 7.35 21.12 18.92
C ALA A 128 7.85 22.50 19.35
N GLY A 129 7.16 23.56 18.90
CA GLY A 129 7.50 24.95 19.23
C GLY A 129 8.67 25.54 18.44
N ARG A 130 9.35 24.76 17.58
CA ARG A 130 10.31 25.31 16.61
C ARG A 130 9.60 26.08 15.50
N PRO A 131 10.28 27.00 14.79
CA PRO A 131 9.77 27.49 13.51
C PRO A 131 9.61 26.34 12.51
N LEU A 132 8.49 26.30 11.78
CA LEU A 132 8.29 25.36 10.69
C LEU A 132 9.08 25.85 9.46
N PRO A 133 10.00 25.04 8.89
CA PRO A 133 10.58 25.32 7.58
C PRO A 133 9.48 25.41 6.50
N VAL A 134 9.74 26.19 5.46
CA VAL A 134 8.89 26.16 4.25
C VAL A 134 9.15 24.83 3.52
N LEU A 135 8.09 24.18 3.04
CA LEU A 135 8.15 22.91 2.30
C LEU A 135 7.02 22.85 1.25
N LYS A 136 7.07 23.70 0.22
CA LYS A 136 6.05 23.76 -0.83
C LYS A 136 6.48 23.04 -2.11
N ASP A 137 7.77 23.04 -2.40
CA ASP A 137 8.33 22.43 -3.60
C ASP A 137 9.68 21.74 -3.34
N THR A 138 10.31 21.28 -4.43
CA THR A 138 11.59 20.58 -4.39
C THR A 138 12.74 21.48 -3.92
N GLU A 139 12.71 22.77 -4.22
CA GLU A 139 13.75 23.72 -3.81
C GLU A 139 13.65 24.00 -2.30
N ASP A 140 12.44 24.18 -1.79
CA ASP A 140 12.19 24.25 -0.34
C ASP A 140 12.68 22.99 0.38
N ALA A 141 12.41 21.81 -0.17
CA ALA A 141 12.88 20.54 0.40
C ALA A 141 14.42 20.48 0.45
N LYS A 142 15.09 20.93 -0.62
CA LYS A 142 16.55 21.01 -0.68
C LYS A 142 17.10 21.94 0.39
N GLN A 143 16.55 23.15 0.49
CA GLN A 143 16.99 24.16 1.46
C GLN A 143 16.78 23.69 2.90
N MET A 144 15.62 23.10 3.20
CA MET A 144 15.31 22.54 4.52
C MET A 144 16.33 21.46 4.91
N LEU A 145 16.59 20.50 4.02
CA LEU A 145 17.55 19.40 4.28
C LEU A 145 19.00 19.91 4.39
N GLU A 146 19.38 20.88 3.56
CA GLU A 146 20.72 21.47 3.60
C GLU A 146 20.95 22.29 4.88
N ALA A 147 19.94 23.05 5.34
CA ALA A 147 20.04 23.91 6.51
C ALA A 147 20.00 23.17 7.86
N ALA A 148 19.32 22.01 7.94
CA ALA A 148 19.21 21.25 9.18
C ALA A 148 20.58 20.83 9.73
N ARG A 149 20.87 21.00 11.03
CA ARG A 149 22.18 20.60 11.59
C ARG A 149 22.32 19.10 11.80
N SER A 150 21.20 18.41 11.99
CA SER A 150 21.13 16.95 12.08
C SER A 150 19.79 16.43 11.56
N ILE A 151 19.80 15.24 10.94
CA ILE A 151 18.61 14.64 10.31
C ILE A 151 18.45 13.20 10.79
N ALA A 152 17.31 12.84 11.37
CA ALA A 152 16.97 11.45 11.66
C ALA A 152 16.08 10.85 10.54
N TYR A 153 16.32 9.60 10.14
CA TYR A 153 15.46 8.90 9.17
C TYR A 153 15.43 7.38 9.40
N PRO A 154 14.40 6.66 8.90
CA PRO A 154 14.21 5.24 9.19
C PRO A 154 15.33 4.37 8.61
N SER A 155 15.62 3.25 9.28
CA SER A 155 16.48 2.16 8.81
C SER A 155 15.74 1.09 8.00
N ALA A 156 14.43 1.27 7.83
CA ALA A 156 13.50 0.34 7.21
C ALA A 156 12.74 1.00 6.05
N ASP A 157 11.42 0.85 5.98
CA ASP A 157 10.59 1.41 4.92
C ASP A 157 10.86 2.90 4.69
N GLY A 158 11.06 3.26 3.42
CA GLY A 158 11.43 4.62 3.01
C GLY A 158 12.92 4.96 3.09
N SER A 159 13.75 4.16 3.77
CA SER A 159 15.20 4.38 3.85
C SER A 159 15.87 4.36 2.46
N ASP A 160 15.59 3.33 1.65
CA ASP A 160 16.18 3.20 0.32
C ASP A 160 15.77 4.36 -0.58
N PHE A 161 14.51 4.81 -0.48
CA PHE A 161 14.06 6.00 -1.21
C PHE A 161 14.84 7.25 -0.77
N ILE A 162 15.03 7.45 0.54
CA ILE A 162 15.75 8.62 1.06
C ILE A 162 17.20 8.65 0.55
N GLU A 163 17.92 7.54 0.68
CA GLU A 163 19.35 7.48 0.37
C GLU A 163 19.66 7.33 -1.13
N GLN A 164 18.81 6.62 -1.88
CA GLN A 164 19.07 6.28 -3.28
C GLN A 164 18.31 7.17 -4.26
N LYS A 165 17.31 7.93 -3.80
CA LYS A 165 16.52 8.82 -4.64
C LYS A 165 16.44 10.26 -4.13
N LEU A 166 15.91 10.48 -2.93
CA LEU A 166 15.68 11.85 -2.40
C LEU A 166 16.99 12.65 -2.27
N PHE A 167 17.98 12.13 -1.54
CA PHE A 167 19.24 12.85 -1.35
C PHE A 167 20.09 12.96 -2.62
N PRO A 168 20.19 11.91 -3.48
CA PRO A 168 20.88 12.02 -4.75
C PRO A 168 20.25 13.01 -5.73
N GLU A 169 18.93 12.97 -5.96
CA GLU A 169 18.26 13.87 -6.92
C GLU A 169 18.31 15.35 -6.50
N LEU A 170 18.59 15.63 -5.22
CA LEU A 170 18.81 16.98 -4.69
C LEU A 170 20.29 17.42 -4.66
N ASP A 171 21.22 16.55 -5.09
CA ASP A 171 22.68 16.74 -4.96
C ASP A 171 23.14 16.95 -3.50
N LEU A 172 22.48 16.29 -2.55
CA LEU A 172 22.68 16.54 -1.11
C LEU A 172 23.51 15.47 -0.39
N ASN A 173 23.77 14.31 -0.99
CA ASN A 173 24.42 13.17 -0.32
C ASN A 173 25.62 13.56 0.56
N ALA A 174 26.60 14.27 -0.02
CA ALA A 174 27.82 14.67 0.69
C ALA A 174 27.57 15.65 1.86
N LYS A 175 26.47 16.43 1.79
CA LYS A 175 26.10 17.41 2.81
C LYS A 175 25.23 16.83 3.92
N VAL A 176 24.33 15.89 3.59
CA VAL A 176 23.32 15.38 4.52
C VAL A 176 23.72 14.08 5.20
N LEU A 177 24.35 13.15 4.49
CA LEU A 177 24.71 11.85 5.07
C LEU A 177 25.62 11.98 6.31
N PRO A 178 26.66 12.85 6.34
CA PRO A 178 27.53 13.00 7.51
C PRO A 178 26.82 13.52 8.77
N LYS A 179 25.69 14.20 8.61
CA LYS A 179 24.88 14.76 9.70
C LYS A 179 23.58 13.99 9.94
N SER A 180 23.43 12.82 9.31
CA SER A 180 22.22 12.02 9.44
C SER A 180 22.37 10.84 10.40
N ILE A 181 21.28 10.51 11.08
CA ILE A 181 21.17 9.46 12.07
C ILE A 181 20.11 8.48 11.58
N LYS A 182 20.54 7.29 11.16
CA LYS A 182 19.66 6.22 10.68
C LYS A 182 19.21 5.35 11.86
N VAL A 183 17.91 5.28 12.12
CA VAL A 183 17.33 4.57 13.29
C VAL A 183 16.06 3.84 12.92
N PHE A 184 15.55 2.99 13.82
CA PHE A 184 14.24 2.39 13.63
C PHE A 184 13.15 3.48 13.47
N GLY A 185 12.24 3.35 12.51
CA GLY A 185 11.33 4.44 12.08
C GLY A 185 10.59 5.16 13.23
N PRO A 186 9.91 4.44 14.14
CA PRO A 186 9.29 5.04 15.33
C PRO A 186 10.24 5.79 16.27
N GLN A 187 11.54 5.53 16.23
CA GLN A 187 12.56 6.24 17.02
C GLN A 187 12.95 7.59 16.41
N VAL A 188 12.70 7.83 15.12
CA VAL A 188 12.96 9.12 14.46
C VAL A 188 12.27 10.25 15.22
N ALA A 189 10.98 10.08 15.53
CA ALA A 189 10.22 11.08 16.27
C ALA A 189 10.76 11.33 17.69
N GLN A 190 11.33 10.29 18.33
CA GLN A 190 11.90 10.41 19.68
C GLN A 190 13.19 11.23 19.67
N LEU A 191 14.06 11.02 18.67
CA LEU A 191 15.27 11.83 18.51
C LEU A 191 14.94 13.30 18.26
N VAL A 192 13.93 13.56 17.45
CA VAL A 192 13.48 14.93 17.16
C VAL A 192 12.85 15.58 18.39
N ALA A 193 12.00 14.86 19.12
CA ALA A 193 11.38 15.34 20.36
C ALA A 193 12.43 15.76 21.41
N ARG A 194 13.49 14.96 21.56
CA ARG A 194 14.60 15.21 22.50
C ARG A 194 15.59 16.28 22.03
N GLY A 195 15.55 16.63 20.74
CA GLY A 195 16.48 17.55 20.12
C GLY A 195 17.82 16.94 19.69
N ASP A 196 17.95 15.61 19.74
CA ASP A 196 19.11 14.87 19.24
C ASP A 196 19.20 14.97 17.70
N ALA A 197 18.04 15.08 17.04
CA ALA A 197 17.91 15.40 15.62
C ALA A 197 17.10 16.69 15.43
N GLU A 198 17.60 17.62 14.61
CA GLU A 198 16.86 18.87 14.33
C GLU A 198 15.66 18.63 13.40
N LEU A 199 15.84 17.73 12.43
CA LEU A 199 14.83 17.36 11.44
C LEU A 199 14.64 15.84 11.47
N GLY A 200 13.42 15.36 11.30
CA GLY A 200 13.12 13.94 11.08
C GLY A 200 12.41 13.71 9.76
N LEU A 201 12.77 12.64 9.06
CA LEU A 201 12.03 12.09 7.93
C LEU A 201 11.50 10.72 8.33
N LEU A 202 10.18 10.49 8.23
CA LEU A 202 9.57 9.20 8.58
C LEU A 202 8.22 9.04 7.89
N LEU A 203 7.68 7.81 7.90
CA LEU A 203 6.33 7.58 7.43
C LEU A 203 5.33 8.17 8.43
N ARG A 204 4.25 8.79 7.93
CA ARG A 204 3.23 9.42 8.78
C ARG A 204 2.60 8.44 9.78
N SER A 205 2.45 7.18 9.38
CA SER A 205 1.95 6.07 10.20
C SER A 205 2.87 5.67 11.37
N GLU A 206 4.16 6.02 11.31
CA GLU A 206 5.13 5.76 12.37
C GLU A 206 5.17 6.88 13.42
N LEU A 207 4.51 8.01 13.14
CA LEU A 207 4.49 9.15 14.06
C LEU A 207 3.57 8.85 15.25
N PRO A 208 4.10 8.79 16.50
CA PRO A 208 3.28 8.54 17.68
C PRO A 208 2.30 9.69 17.92
N ARG A 209 1.14 9.39 18.52
CA ARG A 209 0.11 10.38 18.84
C ARG A 209 0.53 11.39 19.91
N SER A 210 1.46 11.03 20.79
CA SER A 210 1.95 11.86 21.91
C SER A 210 2.97 12.91 21.45
N ALA A 211 2.76 13.52 20.28
CA ALA A 211 3.82 14.18 19.54
C ALA A 211 4.34 15.44 20.26
N GLU A 212 5.52 15.32 20.88
CA GLU A 212 6.42 16.43 21.23
C GLU A 212 7.16 16.97 19.98
N VAL A 213 6.57 16.74 18.81
CA VAL A 213 7.04 17.14 17.49
C VAL A 213 5.87 17.69 16.69
N GLN A 214 6.18 18.46 15.66
CA GLN A 214 5.21 19.03 14.73
C GLN A 214 5.57 18.64 13.30
N VAL A 215 4.53 18.39 12.50
CA VAL A 215 4.68 18.01 11.09
C VAL A 215 4.94 19.27 10.26
N VAL A 216 6.03 19.26 9.50
CA VAL A 216 6.36 20.30 8.51
C VAL A 216 5.49 20.12 7.27
N GLY A 217 5.43 18.89 6.77
CA GLY A 217 4.64 18.54 5.58
C GLY A 217 5.07 17.23 4.95
N LYS A 218 4.38 16.83 3.88
CA LYS A 218 4.83 15.75 2.99
C LYS A 218 5.97 16.26 2.12
N ILE A 219 6.89 15.38 1.72
CA ILE A 219 7.87 15.74 0.69
C ILE A 219 7.14 16.04 -0.63
N PRO A 220 7.33 17.21 -1.26
CA PRO A 220 6.60 17.58 -2.47
C PRO A 220 6.96 16.72 -3.70
N HIS A 221 6.04 16.64 -4.66
CA HIS A 221 6.34 16.08 -5.98
C HIS A 221 7.45 16.87 -6.70
N PRO A 222 8.26 16.23 -7.56
CA PRO A 222 8.21 14.81 -7.94
C PRO A 222 8.89 13.85 -6.95
N LEU A 223 9.47 14.36 -5.86
CA LEU A 223 10.20 13.58 -4.85
C LEU A 223 9.33 13.09 -3.69
N ALA A 224 8.02 13.02 -3.89
CA ALA A 224 7.10 12.45 -2.91
C ALA A 224 7.30 10.93 -2.84
N TYR A 225 7.27 10.37 -1.63
CA TYR A 225 7.24 8.93 -1.39
C TYR A 225 6.03 8.55 -0.56
N GLU A 226 5.38 7.45 -0.95
CA GLU A 226 4.30 6.83 -0.21
C GLU A 226 4.59 5.34 -0.09
N ALA A 227 4.70 4.84 1.13
CA ALA A 227 4.79 3.41 1.39
C ALA A 227 3.40 2.79 1.20
N VAL A 228 3.22 2.01 0.14
CA VAL A 228 1.99 1.27 -0.12
C VAL A 228 2.06 -0.10 0.52
N TYR A 229 1.06 -0.43 1.33
CA TYR A 229 0.90 -1.72 1.98
C TYR A 229 -0.24 -2.47 1.29
N SER A 230 0.04 -3.70 0.87
CA SER A 230 -0.85 -4.47 -0.01
C SER A 230 -1.06 -5.89 0.49
N ALA A 231 -1.99 -6.59 -0.13
CA ALA A 231 -2.21 -8.01 0.03
C ALA A 231 -1.79 -8.79 -1.22
N GLY A 232 -1.09 -9.90 -1.03
CA GLY A 232 -0.70 -10.84 -2.09
C GLY A 232 -1.10 -12.26 -1.74
N ILE A 233 -1.69 -12.99 -2.69
CA ILE A 233 -2.07 -14.39 -2.50
C ILE A 233 -0.80 -15.24 -2.55
N ALA A 234 -0.58 -16.06 -1.54
CA ALA A 234 0.60 -16.91 -1.48
C ALA A 234 0.58 -17.97 -2.62
N GLY A 235 1.76 -18.33 -3.13
CA GLY A 235 1.93 -19.37 -4.14
C GLY A 235 1.35 -20.71 -3.68
N GLN A 236 1.58 -21.04 -2.41
CA GLN A 236 1.14 -22.27 -1.75
C GLN A 236 -0.22 -22.18 -1.04
N ALA A 237 -1.05 -21.19 -1.40
CA ALA A 237 -2.37 -21.01 -0.79
C ALA A 237 -3.22 -22.28 -0.86
N CYS A 238 -3.66 -22.76 0.31
CA CYS A 238 -4.59 -23.88 0.44
C CYS A 238 -6.03 -23.46 0.13
N SER A 239 -6.34 -22.17 0.32
CA SER A 239 -7.63 -21.56 0.07
C SER A 239 -7.46 -20.31 -0.79
N THR A 240 -7.38 -20.48 -2.10
CA THR A 240 -7.29 -19.32 -3.02
C THR A 240 -8.54 -18.44 -2.92
N ALA A 241 -9.72 -19.05 -2.88
CA ALA A 241 -10.98 -18.31 -2.78
C ALA A 241 -11.05 -17.52 -1.45
N GLY A 242 -10.64 -18.13 -0.34
CA GLY A 242 -10.55 -17.46 0.96
C GLY A 242 -9.55 -16.31 0.96
N ALA A 243 -8.37 -16.50 0.37
CA ALA A 243 -7.36 -15.45 0.22
C ALA A 243 -7.89 -14.25 -0.60
N GLN A 244 -8.55 -14.51 -1.73
CA GLN A 244 -9.12 -13.46 -2.59
C GLN A 244 -10.24 -12.70 -1.88
N LEU A 245 -11.12 -13.40 -1.17
CA LEU A 245 -12.16 -12.78 -0.34
C LEU A 245 -11.56 -11.87 0.72
N LEU A 246 -10.54 -12.35 1.44
CA LEU A 246 -9.89 -11.60 2.50
C LEU A 246 -9.10 -10.39 1.95
N ALA A 247 -8.43 -10.54 0.81
CA ALA A 247 -7.73 -9.43 0.16
C ALA A 247 -8.69 -8.32 -0.29
N ARG A 248 -9.84 -8.70 -0.88
CA ARG A 248 -10.90 -7.76 -1.27
C ARG A 248 -11.55 -7.10 -0.06
N PHE A 249 -11.74 -7.85 1.03
CA PHE A 249 -12.20 -7.30 2.30
C PHE A 249 -11.27 -6.18 2.79
N TYR A 250 -9.96 -6.44 2.91
CA TYR A 250 -9.00 -5.42 3.35
C TYR A 250 -9.02 -4.19 2.44
N GLN A 251 -8.98 -4.39 1.12
CA GLN A 251 -9.01 -3.30 0.15
C GLN A 251 -10.30 -2.45 0.26
N ARG A 252 -11.47 -3.08 0.40
CA ARG A 252 -12.76 -2.40 0.51
C ARG A 252 -12.88 -1.65 1.84
N GLU A 253 -12.63 -2.33 2.95
CA GLU A 253 -12.78 -1.72 4.28
C GLU A 253 -11.76 -0.61 4.49
N ALA A 254 -10.53 -0.76 4.01
CA ALA A 254 -9.55 0.32 4.07
C ALA A 254 -9.96 1.54 3.24
N ALA A 255 -10.65 1.36 2.11
CA ALA A 255 -11.15 2.48 1.32
C ALA A 255 -12.30 3.24 2.01
N MET A 256 -13.05 2.59 2.91
CA MET A 256 -14.20 3.17 3.60
C MET A 256 -13.89 3.63 5.03
N HIS A 257 -12.78 3.15 5.62
CA HIS A 257 -12.41 3.47 6.99
C HIS A 257 -11.95 4.94 7.13
N ASP A 258 -12.35 5.58 8.24
CA ASP A 258 -11.83 6.90 8.61
C ASP A 258 -10.43 6.76 9.22
N TRP A 259 -9.42 7.08 8.42
CA TRP A 259 -8.02 7.01 8.83
C TRP A 259 -7.52 8.27 9.56
N SER A 260 -8.40 9.21 9.91
CA SER A 260 -8.04 10.47 10.57
C SER A 260 -7.14 10.26 11.79
N GLY A 261 -5.97 10.89 11.79
CA GLY A 261 -5.01 10.81 12.89
C GLY A 261 -4.27 9.48 13.06
N SER A 262 -4.51 8.48 12.19
CA SER A 262 -3.78 7.20 12.18
C SER A 262 -2.43 7.27 11.45
N GLY A 263 -2.31 8.23 10.53
CA GLY A 263 -1.19 8.37 9.62
C GLY A 263 -1.19 7.42 8.41
N TRP A 264 -2.20 6.57 8.31
CA TRP A 264 -2.53 5.85 7.09
C TRP A 264 -3.50 6.66 6.22
N GLU A 265 -3.50 6.37 4.93
CA GLU A 265 -4.44 6.92 3.96
C GLU A 265 -4.95 5.79 3.06
N PRO A 266 -6.21 5.86 2.57
CA PRO A 266 -6.67 4.93 1.56
C PRO A 266 -5.88 5.11 0.25
N VAL A 267 -5.72 4.03 -0.51
CA VAL A 267 -5.13 4.11 -1.85
C VAL A 267 -6.20 4.53 -2.84
N ALA A 268 -6.03 5.68 -3.49
CA ALA A 268 -6.99 6.16 -4.49
C ALA A 268 -7.06 5.19 -5.69
N GLY A 269 -8.26 4.71 -6.02
CA GLY A 269 -8.48 3.75 -7.11
C GLY A 269 -9.58 2.71 -6.87
N VAL A 270 -10.08 2.58 -5.63
CA VAL A 270 -11.35 1.89 -5.36
C VAL A 270 -12.42 2.98 -5.35
N SER A 271 -13.24 3.03 -6.39
CA SER A 271 -14.42 3.89 -6.43
C SER A 271 -15.21 3.70 -5.14
N GLN A 272 -15.43 4.77 -4.38
CA GLN A 272 -16.45 4.78 -3.34
C GLN A 272 -17.74 4.23 -3.97
N PRO A 273 -18.45 3.28 -3.34
CA PRO A 273 -19.83 3.07 -3.72
C PRO A 273 -20.54 4.43 -3.63
N PRO A 274 -21.37 4.81 -4.62
CA PRO A 274 -22.11 6.06 -4.54
C PRO A 274 -22.79 6.12 -3.17
N ALA A 275 -22.70 7.28 -2.52
CA ALA A 275 -23.47 7.53 -1.30
C ALA A 275 -24.92 7.07 -1.57
N PRO A 276 -25.57 6.37 -0.62
CA PRO A 276 -26.98 6.05 -0.78
C PRO A 276 -27.70 7.36 -1.15
N PRO A 277 -28.66 7.34 -2.09
CA PRO A 277 -29.45 8.52 -2.38
C PRO A 277 -29.92 9.08 -1.05
N VAL A 278 -29.68 10.37 -0.83
CA VAL A 278 -30.33 11.07 0.27
C VAL A 278 -31.82 10.95 -0.06
N GLU A 279 -32.48 9.99 0.57
CA GLU A 279 -33.93 9.95 0.62
C GLU A 279 -34.31 11.31 1.18
N HIS A 280 -34.98 12.12 0.37
CA HIS A 280 -35.62 13.33 0.85
C HIS A 280 -36.60 12.89 1.92
N LEU A 281 -36.16 12.91 3.18
CA LEU A 281 -37.03 12.78 4.32
C LEU A 281 -38.07 13.88 4.17
N ASP A 282 -39.31 13.45 4.01
CA ASP A 282 -40.45 14.34 3.90
C ASP A 282 -40.49 15.20 5.18
N PRO A 283 -40.42 16.54 5.08
CA PRO A 283 -40.55 17.43 6.23
C PRO A 283 -41.88 17.25 7.00
N ALA A 284 -42.84 16.50 6.45
CA ALA A 284 -44.09 16.15 7.12
C ALA A 284 -43.97 15.02 8.17
N GLU A 285 -42.87 14.26 8.22
CA GLU A 285 -42.69 13.19 9.23
C GLU A 285 -42.22 13.68 10.60
N TYR A 286 -42.08 15.00 10.78
CA TYR A 286 -41.80 15.59 12.10
C TYR A 286 -42.66 16.83 12.36
N GLN A 287 -43.90 16.60 12.78
CA GLN A 287 -44.63 17.55 13.62
C GLN A 287 -44.94 16.91 14.97
N PRO A 288 -44.86 17.69 16.07
CA PRO A 288 -44.81 17.19 17.45
C PRO A 288 -46.08 16.50 17.94
#